data_AF-A0A852LIQ9-F1
#
_entry.id   AF-A0A852LIQ9-F1
#
_cell.length_a   1.000
_cell.length_b   1.000
_cell.length_c   1.000
_cell.angle_alpha   90.00
_cell.angle_beta   90.00
_cell.angle_gamma   90.00
#
_symmetry.space_group_name_H-M   'P 1'
#
loop_
_entity.id
_entity.type
_entity.pdbx_description
1 polymer ?
#
loop_
_entity_poly.entity_id
_entity_poly.type
_entity_poly.pdbx_seq_one_letter_code
_entity_poly.pdbx_strand_id
1 'polypeptide(L)'
;FMQRGLDSQTKKQLEEEERKIISDEHWYLDLPDLKEKESFIIEERSFMACEDLLYGRMSFKGFNPEIEKLMIQMNSRGKEEEIEADDKMEADVSDEEMARRYETLVGTIGKKFLRKRDQRVLQDEDEDRNSNATPSKIVKKQFLKPKD
;
A
#
# COMPACT_ATOMS: atom_id res chain seq x y z
N PHE A 1 -19.97 2.83 19.22
CA PHE A 1 -20.14 1.37 19.07
C PHE A 1 -21.31 1.10 18.12
N MET A 2 -21.13 1.30 16.83
CA MET A 2 -22.02 0.82 15.77
C MET A 2 -21.10 0.51 14.60
N GLN A 3 -20.61 -0.73 14.60
CA GLN A 3 -19.67 -1.20 13.60
C GLN A 3 -20.47 -1.73 12.42
N ARG A 4 -20.37 -1.00 11.30
CA ARG A 4 -20.03 -1.50 9.97
C ARG A 4 -20.52 -2.92 9.66
N GLY A 5 -21.50 -2.99 8.76
CA GLY A 5 -21.93 -4.22 8.12
C GLY A 5 -23.43 -4.38 8.26
N LEU A 6 -24.20 -3.63 7.47
CA LEU A 6 -25.55 -4.08 7.16
C LEU A 6 -25.38 -5.46 6.51
N ASP A 7 -26.01 -6.51 7.06
CA ASP A 7 -25.84 -7.88 6.59
C ASP A 7 -26.07 -7.94 5.08
N SER A 8 -25.21 -8.67 4.34
CA SER A 8 -25.30 -8.80 2.87
C SER A 8 -26.72 -9.16 2.41
N GLN A 9 -27.48 -9.90 3.22
CA GLN A 9 -28.87 -10.26 2.97
C GLN A 9 -29.82 -9.06 3.01
N THR A 10 -29.66 -8.15 3.96
CA THR A 10 -30.50 -6.95 4.08
C THR A 10 -30.21 -5.92 2.99
N LYS A 11 -28.94 -5.80 2.55
CA LYS A 11 -28.59 -4.97 1.39
C LYS A 11 -29.20 -5.52 0.10
N LYS A 12 -29.21 -6.85 -0.09
CA LYS A 12 -29.85 -7.50 -1.23
C LYS A 12 -31.36 -7.29 -1.24
N GLN A 13 -32.01 -7.37 -0.07
CA GLN A 13 -33.44 -7.10 0.05
C GLN A 13 -33.79 -5.66 -0.35
N LEU A 14 -33.04 -4.68 0.13
CA LEU A 14 -33.24 -3.27 -0.27
C LEU A 14 -33.01 -3.04 -1.75
N GLU A 15 -31.96 -3.64 -2.33
CA GLU A 15 -31.69 -3.52 -3.78
C GLU A 15 -32.78 -4.21 -4.62
N GLU A 16 -33.32 -5.35 -4.17
CA GLU A 16 -34.44 -6.01 -4.81
C GLU A 16 -35.75 -5.20 -4.71
N GLU A 17 -35.98 -4.53 -3.57
CA GLU A 17 -37.11 -3.62 -3.39
C GLU A 17 -36.99 -2.39 -4.29
N GLU A 18 -35.83 -1.75 -4.36
CA GLU A 18 -35.56 -0.64 -5.28
C GLU A 18 -35.76 -1.04 -6.75
N ARG A 19 -35.26 -2.22 -7.13
CA ARG A 19 -35.46 -2.76 -8.49
C ARG A 19 -36.93 -3.08 -8.79
N LYS A 20 -37.71 -3.55 -7.81
CA LYS A 20 -39.15 -3.79 -7.96
C LYS A 20 -39.94 -2.49 -8.07
N ILE A 21 -39.59 -1.47 -7.30
CA ILE A 21 -40.23 -0.15 -7.40
C ILE A 21 -39.98 0.43 -8.80
N ILE A 22 -38.75 0.31 -9.31
CA ILE A 22 -38.44 0.69 -10.69
C ILE A 22 -39.23 -0.20 -11.67
N SER A 23 -39.33 -1.52 -11.50
CA SER A 23 -40.05 -2.35 -12.48
C SER A 23 -41.55 -2.09 -12.52
N ASP A 24 -42.17 -1.85 -11.36
CA ASP A 24 -43.63 -1.77 -11.25
C ASP A 24 -44.15 -0.37 -11.63
N GLU A 25 -43.34 0.68 -11.48
CA GLU A 25 -43.70 2.06 -11.82
C GLU A 25 -43.08 2.57 -13.13
N HIS A 26 -42.05 1.90 -13.67
CA HIS A 26 -41.39 2.33 -14.91
C HIS A 26 -42.11 1.79 -16.14
N TRP A 27 -43.17 2.49 -16.51
CA TRP A 27 -43.79 2.35 -17.82
C TRP A 27 -42.87 2.96 -18.89
N TYR A 28 -42.61 2.22 -19.95
CA TYR A 28 -41.97 2.72 -21.17
C TYR A 28 -43.04 2.94 -22.24
N LEU A 29 -42.92 4.04 -22.99
CA LEU A 29 -43.76 4.28 -24.16
C LEU A 29 -43.08 3.65 -25.36
N ASP A 30 -43.63 2.55 -25.88
CA ASP A 30 -43.18 1.89 -27.11
C ASP A 30 -43.42 2.80 -28.32
N LEU A 31 -42.54 3.77 -28.49
CA LEU A 31 -42.45 4.55 -29.72
C LEU A 31 -41.78 3.66 -30.77
N PRO A 32 -42.31 3.59 -32.00
CA PRO A 32 -41.67 2.85 -33.09
C PRO A 32 -40.23 3.36 -33.24
N ASP A 33 -39.28 2.45 -33.46
CA ASP A 33 -37.84 2.70 -33.58
C ASP A 33 -37.54 3.93 -34.47
N LEU A 34 -37.59 5.12 -33.89
CA LEU A 34 -36.87 6.26 -34.37
C LEU A 34 -35.43 5.83 -34.15
N LYS A 35 -34.83 5.27 -35.20
CA LYS A 35 -33.40 5.00 -35.32
C LYS A 35 -32.65 6.32 -35.12
N GLU A 36 -32.49 6.67 -33.86
CA GLU A 36 -31.31 7.22 -33.22
C GLU A 36 -30.49 8.08 -34.17
N LYS A 37 -30.98 9.28 -34.43
CA LYS A 37 -30.03 10.38 -34.52
C LYS A 37 -29.91 10.90 -33.11
N GLU A 38 -28.95 10.33 -32.38
CA GLU A 38 -28.40 10.99 -31.22
C GLU A 38 -28.15 12.46 -31.57
N SER A 39 -28.39 13.35 -30.61
CA SER A 39 -28.37 14.78 -30.84
C SER A 39 -27.10 15.17 -31.57
N PHE A 40 -27.22 15.62 -32.83
CA PHE A 40 -26.07 15.97 -33.66
C PHE A 40 -25.26 17.14 -33.07
N ILE A 41 -25.91 17.95 -32.25
CA ILE A 41 -25.32 19.07 -31.52
C ILE A 41 -25.83 18.98 -30.08
N ILE A 42 -24.91 18.92 -29.13
CA ILE A 42 -25.18 18.94 -27.70
C ILE A 42 -24.73 20.29 -27.18
N GLU A 43 -25.68 21.09 -26.70
CA GLU A 43 -25.39 22.38 -26.08
C GLU A 43 -25.02 22.16 -24.61
N GLU A 44 -23.73 22.18 -24.32
CA GLU A 44 -23.24 22.18 -22.94
C GLU A 44 -23.02 23.60 -22.44
N ARG A 45 -23.58 23.90 -21.26
CA ARG A 45 -23.37 25.20 -20.59
C ARG A 45 -22.03 25.27 -19.85
N SER A 46 -21.34 24.15 -19.74
CA SER A 46 -20.09 24.03 -18.99
C SER A 46 -18.89 24.29 -19.89
N PHE A 47 -17.98 25.15 -19.45
CA PHE A 47 -16.69 25.36 -20.13
C PHE A 47 -15.65 24.28 -19.78
N MET A 48 -15.93 23.43 -18.79
CA MET A 48 -14.99 22.38 -18.36
C MET A 48 -14.65 21.38 -19.47
N ALA A 49 -15.57 21.15 -20.42
CA ALA A 49 -15.33 20.26 -21.56
C ALA A 49 -14.57 20.95 -22.70
N CYS A 50 -14.57 22.29 -22.74
CA CYS A 50 -13.95 23.06 -23.81
C CYS A 50 -12.51 23.47 -23.50
N GLU A 51 -12.15 23.59 -22.23
CA GLU A 51 -10.83 24.04 -21.78
C GLU A 51 -10.23 23.09 -20.74
N ASP A 52 -8.92 22.82 -20.87
CA ASP A 52 -8.14 22.02 -19.90
C ASP A 52 -7.83 22.84 -18.64
N LEU A 53 -8.89 23.13 -17.86
CA LEU A 53 -8.80 23.94 -16.65
C LEU A 53 -8.00 23.24 -15.54
N LEU A 54 -7.04 23.97 -14.98
CA LEU A 54 -6.27 23.55 -13.82
C LEU A 54 -7.11 23.63 -12.52
N TYR A 55 -6.68 22.86 -11.52
CA TYR A 55 -7.23 22.89 -10.17
C TYR A 55 -7.07 24.29 -9.54
N GLY A 56 -8.19 24.91 -9.18
CA GLY A 56 -8.23 26.32 -8.79
C GLY A 56 -7.60 26.66 -7.42
N ARG A 57 -7.47 25.69 -6.50
CA ARG A 57 -6.79 25.94 -5.21
C ARG A 57 -5.31 25.67 -5.36
N MET A 58 -4.53 26.73 -5.34
CA MET A 58 -3.07 26.70 -5.48
C MET A 58 -2.42 27.41 -4.30
N SER A 59 -1.34 26.81 -3.80
CA SER A 59 -0.45 27.38 -2.82
C SER A 59 0.97 27.37 -3.41
N PHE A 60 1.80 28.31 -2.98
CA PHE A 60 3.15 28.45 -3.49
C PHE A 60 4.12 28.69 -2.33
N LYS A 61 5.36 28.25 -2.52
CA LYS A 61 6.48 28.54 -1.62
C LYS A 61 6.28 27.99 -0.19
N GLY A 62 5.58 26.87 -0.06
CA GLY A 62 5.39 26.17 1.20
C GLY A 62 4.39 26.83 2.15
N PHE A 63 3.54 27.73 1.68
CA PHE A 63 2.51 28.37 2.51
C PHE A 63 1.48 27.36 3.05
N ASN A 64 1.18 26.34 2.25
CA ASN A 64 0.39 25.20 2.67
C ASN A 64 0.83 23.95 1.88
N PRO A 65 1.70 23.10 2.47
CA PRO A 65 2.18 21.87 1.83
C PRO A 65 1.09 20.90 1.42
N GLU A 66 -0.04 20.86 2.14
CA GLU A 66 -1.17 19.98 1.79
C GLU A 66 -1.85 20.44 0.49
N ILE A 67 -2.02 21.75 0.31
CA ILE A 67 -2.61 22.32 -0.92
C ILE A 67 -1.63 22.19 -2.09
N GLU A 68 -0.33 22.34 -1.86
CA GLU A 68 0.69 22.11 -2.90
C GLU A 68 0.67 20.66 -3.39
N LYS A 69 0.62 19.69 -2.47
CA LYS A 69 0.48 18.27 -2.82
C LYS A 69 -0.82 17.99 -3.58
N LEU A 70 -1.94 18.57 -3.14
CA LEU A 70 -3.24 18.42 -3.79
C LEU A 70 -3.25 19.04 -5.19
N MET A 71 -2.63 20.21 -5.36
CA MET A 71 -2.47 20.90 -6.64
C MET A 71 -1.68 20.03 -7.62
N ILE A 72 -0.58 19.43 -7.18
CA ILE A 72 0.24 18.55 -8.00
C ILE A 72 -0.59 17.33 -8.42
N GLN A 73 -1.22 16.62 -7.48
CA GLN A 73 -1.99 15.40 -7.75
C GLN A 73 -3.19 15.62 -8.69
N MET A 74 -3.90 16.74 -8.56
CA MET A 74 -5.10 17.01 -9.37
C MET A 74 -4.75 17.48 -10.78
N ASN A 75 -3.64 18.22 -10.93
CA ASN A 75 -3.18 18.73 -12.23
C ASN A 75 -2.32 17.71 -12.99
N SER A 76 -1.76 16.71 -12.30
CA SER A 76 -0.89 15.69 -12.88
C SER A 76 -1.61 14.58 -13.62
N ARG A 77 -2.95 14.56 -13.61
CA ARG A 77 -3.73 13.66 -14.47
C ARG A 77 -3.42 13.83 -15.96
N GLY A 78 -2.73 14.90 -16.37
CA GLY A 78 -2.17 15.08 -17.72
C GLY A 78 -0.65 14.86 -17.85
N LYS A 79 0.07 14.59 -16.74
CA LYS A 79 1.54 14.47 -16.66
C LYS A 79 1.93 13.46 -15.57
N GLU A 80 1.52 12.20 -15.71
CA GLU A 80 1.82 11.13 -14.75
C GLU A 80 3.32 10.79 -14.66
N GLU A 81 4.13 11.21 -15.64
CA GLU A 81 5.54 10.78 -15.76
C GLU A 81 6.51 11.39 -14.73
N GLU A 82 6.18 12.50 -14.05
CA GLU A 82 7.16 13.22 -13.22
C GLU A 82 7.01 12.98 -11.70
N ILE A 83 5.84 12.51 -11.24
CA ILE A 83 5.56 12.36 -9.80
C ILE A 83 6.06 11.02 -9.25
N GLU A 84 6.08 9.96 -10.07
CA GLU A 84 6.51 8.63 -9.64
C GLU A 84 8.01 8.59 -9.26
N ALA A 85 8.78 9.62 -9.65
CA ALA A 85 10.18 9.75 -9.29
C ALA A 85 10.41 10.19 -7.83
N ASP A 86 9.49 10.97 -7.24
CA ASP A 86 9.68 11.59 -5.92
C ASP A 86 9.04 10.78 -4.78
N ASP A 87 8.10 9.88 -5.09
CA ASP A 87 7.48 8.96 -4.13
C ASP A 87 8.32 7.69 -3.86
N LYS A 88 9.52 7.59 -4.43
CA LYS A 88 10.54 6.65 -3.97
C LYS A 88 11.07 7.13 -2.62
N MET A 89 10.30 6.89 -1.56
CA MET A 89 10.75 7.04 -0.17
C MET A 89 12.15 6.47 -0.06
N GLU A 90 13.12 7.33 0.27
CA GLU A 90 14.48 6.91 0.56
C GLU A 90 14.43 5.98 1.77
N ALA A 91 14.44 4.68 1.51
CA ALA A 91 14.57 3.70 2.57
C ALA A 91 16.00 3.78 3.11
N ASP A 92 16.13 4.13 4.40
CA ASP A 92 17.43 4.18 5.10
C ASP A 92 18.20 2.84 5.03
N VAL A 93 17.51 1.74 4.72
CA VAL A 93 18.07 0.40 4.59
C VAL A 93 17.58 -0.23 3.28
N SER A 94 18.52 -0.64 2.44
CA SER A 94 18.22 -1.41 1.23
C SER A 94 17.70 -2.80 1.58
N ASP A 95 16.78 -3.34 0.77
CA ASP A 95 16.28 -4.72 0.88
C ASP A 95 17.41 -5.75 0.95
N GLU A 96 18.52 -5.51 0.24
CA GLU A 96 19.69 -6.39 0.27
C GLU A 96 20.38 -6.39 1.64
N GLU A 97 20.51 -5.21 2.26
CA GLU A 97 21.08 -5.09 3.60
C GLU A 97 20.14 -5.69 4.66
N MET A 98 18.83 -5.51 4.49
CA MET A 98 17.81 -6.13 5.32
C MET A 98 17.92 -7.66 5.27
N ALA A 99 18.03 -8.26 4.07
CA ALA A 99 18.18 -9.70 3.89
C ALA A 99 19.44 -10.25 4.60
N ARG A 100 20.60 -9.61 4.42
CA ARG A 100 21.86 -10.01 5.08
C ARG A 100 21.76 -9.98 6.60
N ARG A 101 21.04 -9.01 7.17
CA ARG A 101 20.80 -8.94 8.63
C ARG A 101 19.88 -10.07 9.09
N TYR A 102 18.86 -10.43 8.30
CA TYR A 102 17.97 -11.55 8.63
C TYR A 102 18.68 -12.91 8.56
N GLU A 103 19.58 -13.15 7.60
CA GLU A 103 20.37 -14.39 7.49
C GLU A 103 21.16 -14.69 8.78
N THR A 104 21.82 -13.68 9.34
CA THR A 104 22.67 -13.83 10.54
C THR A 104 21.85 -13.86 11.84
N LEU A 105 20.81 -13.04 11.94
CA LEU A 105 20.02 -12.89 13.17
C LEU A 105 19.06 -14.06 13.38
N VAL A 106 18.37 -14.54 12.33
CA VAL A 106 17.38 -15.61 12.45
C VAL A 106 18.03 -16.95 12.82
N GLY A 107 19.22 -17.24 12.27
CA GLY A 107 19.98 -18.44 12.63
C GLY A 107 20.45 -18.47 14.09
N THR A 108 20.75 -17.31 14.69
CA THR A 108 21.23 -17.21 16.08
C THR A 108 20.11 -16.98 17.10
N ILE A 109 18.97 -16.40 16.71
CA ILE A 109 17.78 -16.30 17.55
C ILE A 109 17.07 -17.65 17.65
N GLY A 110 16.94 -18.39 16.53
CA GLY A 110 16.28 -19.69 16.51
C GLY A 110 16.89 -20.67 17.50
N LYS A 111 18.22 -20.70 17.60
CA LYS A 111 18.97 -21.55 18.54
C LYS A 111 18.66 -21.28 20.02
N LYS A 112 18.18 -20.08 20.39
CA LYS A 112 17.83 -19.73 21.78
C LYS A 112 16.46 -20.27 22.22
N PHE A 113 15.58 -20.61 21.29
CA PHE A 113 14.22 -21.09 21.56
C PHE A 113 14.02 -22.58 21.28
N LEU A 114 15.07 -23.29 20.85
CA LEU A 114 15.02 -24.74 20.68
C LEU A 114 14.88 -25.47 22.02
N ARG A 115 14.05 -26.52 22.04
CA ARG A 115 13.94 -27.41 23.20
C ARG A 115 15.26 -28.17 23.37
N LYS A 116 15.67 -28.45 24.62
CA LYS A 116 16.94 -29.14 24.96
C LYS A 116 17.21 -30.45 24.20
N ARG A 117 16.18 -31.13 23.69
CA ARG A 117 16.31 -32.34 22.86
C ARG A 117 16.78 -32.04 21.44
N ASP A 118 16.33 -30.93 20.86
CA ASP A 118 16.63 -30.53 19.48
C ASP A 118 17.97 -29.78 19.38
N GLN A 119 18.48 -29.25 20.50
CA GLN A 119 19.76 -28.55 20.58
C GLN A 119 20.98 -29.47 20.35
N ARG A 120 20.88 -30.76 20.68
CA ARG A 120 21.99 -31.72 20.51
C ARG A 120 22.22 -32.10 19.04
N VAL A 121 21.15 -32.16 18.26
CA VAL A 121 21.19 -32.58 16.85
C VAL A 121 21.93 -31.57 15.97
N LEU A 122 21.81 -30.26 16.28
CA LEU A 122 22.50 -29.20 15.52
C LEU A 122 23.97 -29.01 15.91
N GLN A 123 24.38 -29.51 17.08
CA GLN A 123 25.77 -29.40 17.53
C GLN A 123 26.69 -30.32 16.72
N ASP A 124 26.16 -31.46 16.25
CA ASP A 124 26.89 -32.41 15.41
C ASP A 124 27.01 -31.93 13.94
N GLU A 125 26.08 -31.10 13.45
CA GLU A 125 26.10 -30.58 12.06
C GLU A 125 27.05 -29.38 11.85
N ASP A 126 27.29 -28.58 12.90
CA ASP A 126 28.17 -27.40 12.84
C ASP A 126 29.68 -27.76 13.05
N GLU A 127 30.01 -28.95 13.57
CA GLU A 127 31.41 -29.39 13.80
C GLU A 127 32.15 -29.80 12.50
N ASP A 128 31.44 -30.18 11.44
CA ASP A 128 32.03 -30.66 10.19
C ASP A 128 32.48 -29.55 9.21
N ARG A 129 32.36 -28.26 9.57
CA ARG A 129 32.76 -27.14 8.69
C ARG A 129 33.94 -26.30 9.15
N ASN A 130 34.61 -26.61 10.26
CA ASN A 130 35.78 -25.83 10.68
C ASN A 130 36.80 -26.61 11.53
N SER A 131 37.41 -27.64 10.95
CA SER A 131 38.62 -28.24 11.49
C SER A 131 39.84 -27.38 11.11
N ASN A 132 40.16 -26.37 11.93
CA ASN A 132 41.52 -25.87 12.19
C ASN A 132 41.51 -24.62 13.10
N ALA A 133 41.19 -24.78 14.38
CA ALA A 133 41.63 -23.83 15.40
C ALA A 133 41.69 -24.52 16.78
N THR A 134 42.89 -24.64 17.32
CA THR A 134 43.15 -25.15 18.67
C THR A 134 42.37 -24.36 19.75
N PRO A 135 41.93 -24.99 20.85
CA PRO A 135 41.16 -24.30 21.88
C PRO A 135 42.05 -23.34 22.69
N SER A 136 42.03 -22.06 22.33
CA SER A 136 42.63 -21.00 23.17
C SER A 136 41.74 -20.75 24.38
N LYS A 137 42.33 -20.89 25.57
CA LYS A 137 41.73 -20.70 26.90
C LYS A 137 40.75 -19.51 26.94
N ILE A 138 39.52 -19.76 27.38
CA ILE A 138 38.46 -18.76 27.55
C ILE A 138 38.91 -17.75 28.63
N VAL A 139 39.39 -16.57 28.19
CA VAL A 139 39.61 -15.43 29.08
C VAL A 139 38.24 -14.83 29.40
N LYS A 140 37.87 -14.79 30.68
CA LYS A 140 36.61 -14.19 31.15
C LYS A 140 36.63 -12.70 30.82
N LYS A 141 35.85 -12.28 29.82
CA LYS A 141 35.65 -10.87 29.48
C LYS A 141 34.76 -10.24 30.54
N GLN A 142 35.34 -9.41 31.40
CA GLN A 142 34.60 -8.53 32.32
C GLN A 142 34.23 -7.22 31.61
N PHE A 143 33.12 -6.61 32.04
CA PHE A 143 32.59 -5.38 31.46
C PHE A 143 33.54 -4.21 31.74
N LEU A 144 34.15 -3.63 30.70
CA LEU A 144 34.88 -2.38 30.82
C LEU A 144 33.91 -1.21 30.63
N LYS A 145 33.85 -0.30 31.61
CA LYS A 145 33.12 0.95 31.46
C LYS A 145 33.84 1.89 30.48
N PRO A 146 33.10 2.64 29.64
CA PRO A 146 33.66 3.71 28.82
C PRO A 146 34.33 4.77 29.69
N LYS A 147 35.41 5.38 29.17
CA LYS A 147 36.02 6.55 29.80
C LYS A 147 35.29 7.81 29.33
N ASP A 148 35.10 8.74 30.25
CA ASP A 148 34.59 10.09 29.99
C ASP A 148 35.50 10.91 29.06
#